data_AF-A0A1I7VL31-F1
#
_entry.id   AF-A0A1I7VL31-F1
#
_cell.length_a   1.000
_cell.length_b   1.000
_cell.length_c   1.000
_cell.angle_alpha   90.00
_cell.angle_beta   90.00
_cell.angle_gamma   90.00
#
_symmetry.space_group_name_H-M   'P 1'
#
loop_
_entity.id
_entity.type
_entity.pdbx_description
1 polymer ?
#
loop_
_entity_poly.entity_id
_entity_poly.type
_entity_poly.pdbx_seq_one_letter_code
_entity_poly.pdbx_strand_id
1 'polypeptide(L)'
;MEQHGKSREKCRSRQEHEFKYQTYISLTQRLVVATDEKVTTSGRETSTQPQISIHTLTILLFGIQYDVYASIPTTDEVVARCCSKEYAECCTESVDFAKPLRCNGMMLGTRIDVTQCIQKKMYGEHHPMLLNLTDALCCDVFADDDNDEKGHCLTECITVMQIPALRNDKKLKRIKGCRRTNQLYKCFTRCLQWLHNKTEDEVLDFEQECSIKLKMLPGKVYIGPEIK
;
A
#
# COMPACT_ATOMS: atom_id res chain seq x y z
N MET A 1 -33.21 2.96 -24.11
CA MET A 1 -32.25 1.97 -23.55
C MET A 1 -31.18 2.63 -22.66
N GLU A 2 -31.44 3.77 -22.02
CA GLU A 2 -30.40 4.54 -21.28
C GLU A 2 -30.50 4.47 -19.75
N GLN A 3 -31.54 3.85 -19.17
CA GLN A 3 -31.72 3.83 -17.71
C GLN A 3 -30.95 2.71 -16.98
N HIS A 4 -30.45 1.68 -17.68
CA HIS A 4 -29.72 0.58 -17.05
C HIS A 4 -28.22 0.87 -16.79
N GLY A 5 -27.63 1.89 -17.43
CA GLY A 5 -26.22 2.27 -17.24
C GLY A 5 -25.95 2.98 -15.90
N LYS A 6 -26.78 3.97 -15.56
CA LYS A 6 -26.65 4.77 -14.32
C LYS A 6 -26.79 3.94 -13.04
N SER A 7 -27.53 2.83 -13.09
CA SER A 7 -27.73 1.96 -11.92
C SER A 7 -26.48 1.13 -11.59
N ARG A 8 -25.68 0.74 -12.60
CA ARG A 8 -24.43 -0.03 -12.39
C ARG A 8 -23.30 0.82 -11.80
N GLU A 9 -23.16 2.08 -12.22
CA GLU A 9 -22.19 3.01 -11.61
C GLU A 9 -22.52 3.34 -10.16
N LYS A 10 -23.81 3.48 -9.83
CA LYS A 10 -24.27 3.71 -8.45
C LYS A 10 -24.01 2.51 -7.53
N CYS A 11 -24.06 1.28 -8.05
CA CYS A 11 -23.68 0.07 -7.30
C CYS A 11 -22.16 -0.05 -7.10
N ARG A 12 -21.34 0.37 -8.07
CA ARG A 12 -19.87 0.38 -7.96
C ARG A 12 -19.39 1.37 -6.90
N SER A 13 -19.93 2.59 -6.95
CA SER A 13 -19.71 3.62 -5.92
C SER A 13 -20.11 3.15 -4.52
N ARG A 14 -21.18 2.35 -4.39
CA ARG A 14 -21.63 1.79 -3.10
C ARG A 14 -20.67 0.73 -2.54
N GLN A 15 -20.13 -0.15 -3.39
CA GLN A 15 -19.10 -1.14 -2.97
C GLN A 15 -17.78 -0.46 -2.57
N GLU A 16 -17.42 0.65 -3.22
CA GLU A 16 -16.25 1.46 -2.87
C GLU A 16 -16.46 2.18 -1.53
N HIS A 17 -17.66 2.70 -1.26
CA HIS A 17 -18.01 3.30 0.04
C HIS A 17 -18.03 2.28 1.19
N GLU A 18 -18.45 1.04 0.91
CA GLU A 18 -18.45 -0.06 1.87
C GLU A 18 -17.02 -0.54 2.17
N PHE A 19 -16.12 -0.55 1.18
CA PHE A 19 -14.68 -0.76 1.38
C PHE A 19 -14.05 0.35 2.25
N LYS A 20 -14.43 1.63 2.04
CA LYS A 20 -14.00 2.76 2.89
C LYS A 20 -14.39 2.57 4.35
N TYR A 21 -15.67 2.23 4.60
CA TYR A 21 -16.19 2.04 5.96
C TYR A 21 -15.55 0.84 6.66
N GLN A 22 -15.36 -0.27 5.95
CA GLN A 22 -14.70 -1.47 6.48
C GLN A 22 -13.22 -1.25 6.78
N THR A 23 -12.51 -0.45 5.96
CA THR A 23 -11.10 -0.09 6.21
C THR A 23 -10.97 0.79 7.45
N TYR A 24 -11.88 1.76 7.62
CA TYR A 24 -11.90 2.66 8.78
C TYR A 24 -12.23 1.91 10.10
N ILE A 25 -13.17 0.96 10.06
CA ILE A 25 -13.55 0.12 11.22
C ILE A 25 -12.41 -0.85 11.59
N SER A 26 -11.73 -1.44 10.61
CA SER A 26 -10.60 -2.35 10.89
C SER A 26 -9.39 -1.63 11.50
N LEU A 27 -9.18 -0.35 11.16
CA LEU A 27 -8.11 0.47 11.74
C LEU A 27 -8.39 0.83 13.21
N THR A 28 -9.65 1.13 13.55
CA THR A 28 -10.05 1.41 14.94
C THR A 28 -9.97 0.17 15.83
N GLN A 29 -10.22 -1.03 15.31
CA GLN A 29 -10.07 -2.28 16.08
C GLN A 29 -8.61 -2.69 16.35
N ARG A 30 -7.67 -2.40 15.43
CA ARG A 30 -6.23 -2.70 15.63
C ARG A 30 -5.57 -1.76 16.66
N LEU A 31 -6.07 -0.54 16.81
CA LEU A 31 -5.58 0.43 17.80
C LEU A 31 -5.88 0.02 19.25
N VAL A 32 -6.96 -0.73 19.50
CA VAL A 32 -7.33 -1.19 20.86
C VAL A 32 -6.48 -2.36 21.35
N VAL A 33 -5.87 -3.14 20.44
CA VAL A 33 -5.11 -4.35 20.81
C VAL A 33 -3.63 -4.05 21.12
N ALA A 34 -3.10 -2.91 20.66
CA ALA A 34 -1.67 -2.60 20.77
C ALA A 34 -1.23 -2.02 22.12
N THR A 35 -2.15 -1.77 23.07
CA THR A 35 -1.84 -1.08 24.33
C THR A 35 -1.48 -2.01 25.51
N ASP A 36 -1.51 -3.34 25.37
CA ASP A 36 -1.45 -4.26 26.53
C ASP A 36 -0.21 -5.15 26.68
N GLU A 37 0.82 -5.04 25.84
CA GLU A 37 2.03 -5.86 26.00
C GLU A 37 3.34 -5.06 26.04
N LYS A 38 3.68 -4.55 27.23
CA LYS A 38 5.08 -4.38 27.65
C LYS A 38 5.27 -4.72 29.12
N VAL A 39 5.74 -5.94 29.38
CA VAL A 39 6.36 -6.34 30.66
C VAL A 39 7.68 -7.08 30.39
N THR A 40 8.77 -6.42 30.79
CA THR A 40 10.07 -6.87 31.36
C THR A 40 10.73 -8.19 30.93
N THR A 41 12.05 -8.16 30.66
CA THR A 41 13.08 -8.82 31.51
C THR A 41 14.53 -8.41 31.14
N SER A 42 15.37 -8.53 32.17
CA SER A 42 16.77 -8.13 32.36
C SER A 42 17.76 -9.22 31.94
N GLY A 43 19.03 -8.86 31.68
CA GLY A 43 20.14 -9.83 31.62
C GLY A 43 21.49 -9.19 31.25
N ARG A 44 22.45 -9.23 32.17
CA ARG A 44 23.80 -8.65 32.14
C ARG A 44 24.81 -9.78 31.93
N GLU A 45 25.82 -9.61 31.07
CA GLU A 45 27.01 -10.47 31.10
C GLU A 45 28.27 -9.76 30.55
N THR A 46 29.41 -10.16 31.12
CA THR A 46 30.72 -9.52 31.17
C THR A 46 31.62 -9.80 29.96
N SER A 47 32.44 -8.82 29.56
CA SER A 47 33.41 -8.90 28.46
C SER A 47 34.82 -9.25 28.95
N THR A 48 35.42 -10.28 28.36
CA THR A 48 36.84 -10.63 28.48
C THR A 48 37.42 -10.80 27.08
N GLN A 49 38.47 -10.06 26.74
CA GLN A 49 39.24 -10.17 25.48
C GLN A 49 40.05 -11.47 25.41
N PRO A 50 40.28 -11.99 24.18
CA PRO A 50 41.58 -12.55 23.85
C PRO A 50 42.15 -12.04 22.51
N GLN A 51 43.48 -12.13 22.44
CA GLN A 51 44.37 -11.61 21.42
C GLN A 51 44.29 -12.39 20.09
N ILE A 52 44.37 -11.65 18.97
CA ILE A 52 44.35 -12.19 17.60
C ILE A 52 45.77 -12.59 17.18
N SER A 53 45.96 -13.87 16.89
CA SER A 53 47.21 -14.44 16.34
C SER A 53 47.25 -14.28 14.82
N ILE A 54 48.42 -13.89 14.30
CA ILE A 54 48.67 -13.40 12.93
C ILE A 54 48.62 -14.51 11.85
N HIS A 55 48.28 -15.75 12.20
CA HIS A 55 48.20 -16.88 11.26
C HIS A 55 46.83 -17.09 10.58
N THR A 56 45.83 -16.26 10.85
CA THR A 56 44.54 -16.24 10.13
C THR A 56 44.47 -15.19 9.01
N LEU A 57 45.61 -14.62 8.59
CA LEU A 57 45.64 -13.58 7.55
C LEU A 57 45.64 -14.11 6.10
N THR A 58 45.76 -15.43 5.89
CA THR A 58 45.81 -16.04 4.55
C THR A 58 44.50 -16.61 4.03
N ILE A 59 43.45 -16.71 4.86
CA ILE A 59 42.08 -17.06 4.40
C ILE A 59 41.31 -15.81 3.93
N LEU A 60 41.85 -14.61 4.17
CA LEU A 60 41.22 -13.33 3.80
C LEU A 60 41.45 -12.89 2.34
N LEU A 61 42.23 -13.63 1.55
CA LEU A 61 42.60 -13.19 0.19
C LEU A 61 42.12 -14.07 -0.96
N PHE A 62 41.58 -15.27 -0.72
CA PHE A 62 41.00 -16.10 -1.79
C PHE A 62 39.82 -16.94 -1.30
N GLY A 63 38.62 -16.64 -1.82
CA GLY A 63 37.41 -17.44 -1.70
C GLY A 63 36.65 -17.16 -0.40
N ILE A 64 35.45 -16.60 -0.39
CA ILE A 64 34.35 -16.81 -1.33
C ILE A 64 33.65 -15.46 -1.46
N GLN A 65 33.64 -14.88 -2.67
CA GLN A 65 32.58 -13.97 -3.06
C GLN A 65 31.30 -14.81 -3.05
N TYR A 66 30.69 -14.97 -1.87
CA TYR A 66 29.29 -15.37 -1.80
C TYR A 66 28.57 -14.14 -2.31
N ASP A 67 28.39 -14.08 -3.64
CA ASP A 67 27.21 -13.45 -4.18
C ASP A 67 26.05 -14.14 -3.47
N VAL A 68 25.56 -13.51 -2.40
CA VAL A 68 24.21 -13.73 -1.90
C VAL A 68 23.32 -13.25 -3.04
N TYR A 69 23.17 -14.08 -4.06
CA TYR A 69 22.01 -14.06 -4.91
C TYR A 69 20.87 -14.31 -3.93
N ALA A 70 20.26 -13.22 -3.46
CA ALA A 70 18.97 -13.29 -2.82
C ALA A 70 18.06 -13.97 -3.85
N SER A 71 17.85 -15.27 -3.69
CA SER A 71 17.02 -16.06 -4.58
C SER A 71 15.65 -15.41 -4.59
N ILE A 72 15.21 -14.95 -5.77
CA ILE A 72 13.84 -14.43 -5.92
C ILE A 72 12.91 -15.58 -5.53
N PRO A 73 12.06 -15.41 -4.51
CA PRO A 73 11.22 -16.51 -4.04
C PRO A 73 10.23 -16.90 -5.14
N THR A 74 9.97 -18.19 -5.25
CA THR A 74 8.97 -18.71 -6.20
C THR A 74 7.56 -18.34 -5.76
N THR A 75 6.59 -18.29 -6.69
CA THR A 75 5.18 -18.07 -6.33
C THR A 75 4.70 -19.07 -5.29
N ASP A 76 5.00 -20.36 -5.47
CA ASP A 76 4.60 -21.41 -4.53
C ASP A 76 5.16 -21.18 -3.12
N GLU A 77 6.43 -20.74 -3.00
CA GLU A 77 7.03 -20.42 -1.70
C GLU A 77 6.34 -19.22 -1.04
N VAL A 78 6.04 -18.17 -1.81
CA VAL A 78 5.36 -16.98 -1.31
C VAL A 78 3.94 -17.32 -0.86
N VAL A 79 3.18 -18.02 -1.69
CA VAL A 79 1.79 -18.40 -1.41
C VAL A 79 1.71 -19.33 -0.20
N ALA A 80 2.57 -20.35 -0.12
CA ALA A 80 2.59 -21.29 1.01
C ALA A 80 2.86 -20.61 2.35
N ARG A 81 3.60 -19.49 2.35
CA ARG A 81 3.93 -18.72 3.56
C ARG A 81 2.90 -17.65 3.90
N CYS A 82 2.26 -17.06 2.90
CA CYS A 82 1.43 -15.88 3.09
C CYS A 82 -0.08 -16.15 3.01
N CYS A 83 -0.52 -17.24 2.40
CA CYS A 83 -1.93 -17.54 2.21
C CYS A 83 -2.34 -18.83 2.93
N SER A 84 -3.56 -18.84 3.48
CA SER A 84 -4.19 -20.08 3.94
C SER A 84 -4.44 -21.02 2.76
N LYS A 85 -4.51 -22.33 3.04
CA LYS A 85 -4.77 -23.35 2.01
C LYS A 85 -6.06 -23.09 1.23
N GLU A 86 -7.08 -22.55 1.88
CA GLU A 86 -8.37 -22.17 1.28
C GLU A 86 -8.22 -21.15 0.14
N TYR A 87 -7.27 -20.21 0.25
CA TYR A 87 -7.07 -19.14 -0.73
C TYR A 87 -5.85 -19.32 -1.62
N ALA A 88 -5.16 -20.47 -1.56
CA ALA A 88 -3.89 -20.70 -2.23
C ALA A 88 -3.96 -20.50 -3.76
N GLU A 89 -5.00 -21.04 -4.41
CA GLU A 89 -5.18 -20.89 -5.86
C GLU A 89 -5.38 -19.43 -6.27
N CYS A 90 -6.28 -18.73 -5.59
CA CYS A 90 -6.51 -17.30 -5.82
C CYS A 90 -5.26 -16.44 -5.56
N CYS A 91 -4.50 -16.75 -4.52
CA CYS A 91 -3.23 -16.07 -4.25
C CYS A 91 -2.20 -16.34 -5.36
N THR A 92 -2.11 -17.58 -5.84
CA THR A 92 -1.21 -17.97 -6.93
C THR A 92 -1.55 -17.16 -8.18
N GLU A 93 -2.83 -17.10 -8.57
CA GLU A 93 -3.27 -16.30 -9.71
C GLU A 93 -2.93 -14.80 -9.52
N SER A 94 -3.18 -14.27 -8.33
CA SER A 94 -2.89 -12.86 -8.01
C SER A 94 -1.40 -12.54 -8.16
N VAL A 95 -0.52 -13.45 -7.72
CA VAL A 95 0.94 -13.30 -7.78
C VAL A 95 1.46 -13.47 -9.20
N ASP A 96 1.12 -14.57 -9.87
CA ASP A 96 1.64 -14.89 -11.20
C ASP A 96 1.22 -13.87 -12.27
N PHE A 97 -0.02 -13.39 -12.19
CA PHE A 97 -0.57 -12.49 -13.18
C PHE A 97 -0.59 -11.02 -12.73
N ALA A 98 0.02 -10.71 -11.57
CA ALA A 98 0.02 -9.37 -10.98
C ALA A 98 -1.38 -8.73 -10.96
N LYS A 99 -2.38 -9.48 -10.48
CA LYS A 99 -3.78 -9.04 -10.39
C LYS A 99 -4.12 -8.55 -8.96
N PRO A 100 -5.21 -7.78 -8.79
CA PRO A 100 -5.72 -7.47 -7.46
C PRO A 100 -6.08 -8.72 -6.67
N LEU A 101 -5.70 -8.79 -5.40
CA LEU A 101 -6.06 -9.91 -4.53
C LEU A 101 -7.55 -9.85 -4.14
N ARG A 102 -8.39 -10.67 -4.78
CA ARG A 102 -9.85 -10.67 -4.60
C ARG A 102 -10.40 -12.09 -4.41
N CYS A 103 -9.92 -12.79 -3.40
CA CYS A 103 -10.38 -14.14 -3.09
C CYS A 103 -11.78 -14.12 -2.50
N ASN A 104 -12.66 -14.97 -3.02
CA ASN A 104 -14.03 -15.12 -2.52
C ASN A 104 -14.00 -15.56 -1.04
N GLY A 105 -14.81 -14.94 -0.20
CA GLY A 105 -14.86 -15.23 1.25
C GLY A 105 -13.74 -14.58 2.08
N MET A 106 -12.68 -14.05 1.47
CA MET A 106 -11.57 -13.43 2.21
C MET A 106 -11.97 -12.05 2.76
N MET A 107 -11.99 -11.94 4.09
CA MET A 107 -12.23 -10.70 4.82
C MET A 107 -11.14 -9.64 4.54
N LEU A 108 -11.51 -8.37 4.71
CA LEU A 108 -10.62 -7.23 4.43
C LEU A 108 -9.34 -7.26 5.28
N GLY A 109 -9.45 -7.54 6.58
CA GLY A 109 -8.28 -7.63 7.47
C GLY A 109 -7.28 -8.68 6.99
N THR A 110 -7.75 -9.90 6.69
CA THR A 110 -6.93 -10.97 6.11
C THR A 110 -6.29 -10.55 4.80
N ARG A 111 -7.02 -9.84 3.93
CA ARG A 111 -6.51 -9.36 2.65
C ARG A 111 -5.37 -8.36 2.82
N ILE A 112 -5.45 -7.46 3.80
CA ILE A 112 -4.39 -6.52 4.16
C ILE A 112 -3.14 -7.31 4.58
N ASP A 113 -3.29 -8.26 5.50
CA ASP A 113 -2.18 -9.03 6.06
C ASP A 113 -1.49 -9.90 4.99
N VAL A 114 -2.28 -10.58 4.15
CA VAL A 114 -1.78 -11.38 3.02
C VAL A 114 -1.03 -10.50 2.03
N THR A 115 -1.59 -9.34 1.66
CA THR A 115 -0.96 -8.40 0.72
C THR A 115 0.39 -7.92 1.24
N GLN A 116 0.45 -7.55 2.53
CA GLN A 116 1.69 -7.12 3.17
C GLN A 116 2.72 -8.26 3.26
N CYS A 117 2.28 -9.49 3.59
CA CYS A 117 3.17 -10.65 3.62
C CYS A 117 3.78 -10.92 2.24
N ILE A 118 2.96 -10.97 1.18
CA ILE A 118 3.43 -11.21 -0.18
C ILE A 118 4.45 -10.13 -0.59
N GLN A 119 4.13 -8.86 -0.36
CA GLN A 119 5.06 -7.76 -0.68
C GLN A 119 6.40 -7.89 0.06
N LYS A 120 6.37 -8.17 1.38
CA LYS A 120 7.59 -8.38 2.17
C LYS A 120 8.40 -9.57 1.69
N LYS A 121 7.75 -10.68 1.32
CA LYS A 121 8.45 -11.87 0.82
C LYS A 121 9.08 -11.62 -0.55
N MET A 122 8.37 -10.98 -1.46
CA MET A 122 8.88 -10.73 -2.81
C MET A 122 9.98 -9.65 -2.86
N TYR A 123 9.91 -8.65 -1.98
CA TYR A 123 10.72 -7.43 -2.12
C TYR A 123 11.54 -7.03 -0.89
N GLY A 124 11.45 -7.78 0.21
CA GLY A 124 12.15 -7.51 1.47
C GLY A 124 11.49 -6.44 2.34
N GLU A 125 12.03 -6.23 3.55
CA GLU A 125 11.48 -5.29 4.55
C GLU A 125 11.91 -3.84 4.32
N HIS A 126 13.03 -3.59 3.62
CA HIS A 126 13.67 -2.27 3.53
C HIS A 126 13.31 -1.49 2.27
N HIS A 127 12.05 -1.51 1.84
CA HIS A 127 11.63 -0.67 0.72
C HIS A 127 11.22 0.73 1.24
N PRO A 128 11.92 1.82 0.86
CA PRO A 128 11.80 3.15 1.49
C PRO A 128 10.48 3.89 1.27
N MET A 129 9.49 3.25 0.65
CA MET A 129 8.10 3.72 0.54
C MET A 129 7.21 2.48 0.61
N LEU A 130 6.94 2.00 1.82
CA LEU A 130 5.99 0.92 2.06
C LEU A 130 4.57 1.46 1.80
N LEU A 131 4.11 1.33 0.57
CA LEU A 131 2.70 1.48 0.26
C LEU A 131 1.94 0.31 0.87
N ASN A 132 1.18 0.58 1.92
CA ASN A 132 0.27 -0.38 2.51
C ASN A 132 -1.07 -0.35 1.79
N LEU A 133 -1.83 -1.46 1.84
CA LEU A 133 -3.17 -1.49 1.24
C LEU A 133 -4.08 -0.40 1.84
N THR A 134 -3.87 -0.04 3.11
CA THR A 134 -4.59 1.05 3.81
C THR A 134 -4.29 2.44 3.23
N ASP A 135 -3.14 2.63 2.60
CA ASP A 135 -2.78 3.90 1.95
C ASP A 135 -3.65 4.17 0.72
N ALA A 136 -4.49 3.21 0.30
CA ALA A 136 -5.53 3.42 -0.69
C ALA A 136 -6.53 4.52 -0.29
N LEU A 137 -6.60 4.91 0.99
CA LEU A 137 -7.33 6.12 1.44
C LEU A 137 -6.84 7.39 0.71
N CYS A 138 -5.55 7.49 0.42
CA CYS A 138 -5.00 8.61 -0.34
C CYS A 138 -5.46 8.63 -1.81
N CYS A 139 -6.05 7.56 -2.33
CA CYS A 139 -6.60 7.57 -3.69
C CYS A 139 -7.80 8.51 -3.83
N ASP A 140 -8.46 8.89 -2.73
CA ASP A 140 -9.60 9.82 -2.72
C ASP A 140 -9.24 11.21 -3.25
N VAL A 141 -7.95 11.56 -3.32
CA VAL A 141 -7.53 12.79 -4.02
C VAL A 141 -7.94 12.82 -5.49
N PHE A 142 -8.14 11.65 -6.11
CA PHE A 142 -8.59 11.52 -7.50
C PHE A 142 -10.11 11.40 -7.64
N ALA A 143 -10.87 11.42 -6.54
CA ALA A 143 -12.32 11.43 -6.58
C ALA A 143 -12.84 12.81 -7.05
N ASP A 144 -13.98 12.79 -7.76
CA ASP A 144 -14.69 13.98 -8.23
C ASP A 144 -13.81 14.96 -9.04
N ASP A 145 -12.86 14.44 -9.82
CA ASP A 145 -12.02 15.22 -10.73
C ASP A 145 -12.71 15.36 -12.09
N ASP A 146 -13.19 16.56 -12.42
CA ASP A 146 -13.80 16.83 -13.73
C ASP A 146 -12.81 16.67 -14.90
N ASN A 147 -11.49 16.71 -14.62
CA ASN A 147 -10.46 16.43 -15.62
C ASN A 147 -10.24 14.91 -15.84
N ASP A 148 -11.00 14.06 -15.14
CA ASP A 148 -11.00 12.60 -15.25
C ASP A 148 -12.45 12.07 -15.13
N GLU A 149 -13.33 12.48 -16.05
CA GLU A 149 -14.76 12.16 -16.01
C GLU A 149 -15.09 10.67 -15.85
N LYS A 150 -14.19 9.78 -16.29
CA LYS A 150 -14.36 8.32 -16.19
C LYS A 150 -13.76 7.73 -14.92
N GLY A 151 -13.16 8.55 -14.06
CA GLY A 151 -12.51 8.12 -12.81
C GLY A 151 -11.37 7.13 -13.06
N HIS A 152 -10.63 7.27 -14.16
CA HIS A 152 -9.55 6.37 -14.53
C HIS A 152 -8.42 6.37 -13.48
N CYS A 153 -8.03 7.54 -12.99
CA CYS A 153 -6.97 7.69 -12.00
C CYS A 153 -7.36 7.15 -10.63
N LEU A 154 -8.61 7.38 -10.20
CA LEU A 154 -9.13 6.80 -8.97
C LEU A 154 -9.14 5.26 -9.06
N THR A 155 -9.69 4.73 -10.16
CA THR A 155 -9.77 3.28 -10.40
C THR A 155 -8.38 2.66 -10.46
N GLU A 156 -7.46 3.27 -11.21
CA GLU A 156 -6.08 2.80 -11.35
C GLU A 156 -5.38 2.81 -9.99
N CYS A 157 -5.51 3.89 -9.21
CA CYS A 157 -4.93 4.00 -7.87
C CYS A 157 -5.40 2.87 -6.95
N ILE A 158 -6.71 2.70 -6.78
CA ILE A 158 -7.25 1.64 -5.94
C ILE A 158 -6.82 0.26 -6.43
N THR A 159 -6.83 0.04 -7.75
CA THR A 159 -6.47 -1.25 -8.35
C THR A 159 -5.02 -1.60 -8.08
N VAL A 160 -4.07 -0.70 -8.33
CA VAL A 160 -2.65 -1.02 -8.15
C VAL A 160 -2.28 -1.21 -6.69
N MET A 161 -2.97 -0.53 -5.77
CA MET A 161 -2.78 -0.73 -4.33
C MET A 161 -3.15 -2.16 -3.90
N GLN A 162 -4.16 -2.75 -4.55
CA GLN A 162 -4.62 -4.13 -4.30
C GLN A 162 -3.77 -5.23 -4.94
N ILE A 163 -2.77 -4.89 -5.79
CA ILE A 163 -1.90 -5.90 -6.42
C ILE A 163 -0.73 -6.21 -5.48
N PRO A 164 -0.67 -7.41 -4.87
CA PRO A 164 0.35 -7.72 -3.87
C PRO A 164 1.72 -7.97 -4.51
N ALA A 165 1.75 -8.59 -5.68
CA ALA A 165 2.99 -8.86 -6.41
C ALA A 165 3.55 -7.65 -7.16
N LEU A 166 2.95 -6.46 -7.06
CA LEU A 166 3.47 -5.26 -7.72
C LEU A 166 4.37 -4.46 -6.76
N ARG A 167 5.59 -4.15 -7.20
CA ARG A 167 6.52 -3.30 -6.43
C ARG A 167 5.95 -1.89 -6.24
N ASN A 168 6.28 -1.27 -5.11
CA ASN A 168 5.76 0.06 -4.77
C ASN A 168 6.21 1.14 -5.76
N ASP A 169 7.44 1.11 -6.27
CA ASP A 169 7.90 2.03 -7.33
C ASP A 169 7.06 1.90 -8.61
N LYS A 170 6.64 0.68 -8.95
CA LYS A 170 5.77 0.41 -10.11
C LYS A 170 4.33 0.85 -9.85
N LYS A 171 3.80 0.65 -8.63
CA LYS A 171 2.50 1.19 -8.21
C LYS A 171 2.48 2.71 -8.38
N LEU A 172 3.45 3.41 -7.79
CA LEU A 172 3.58 4.87 -7.90
C LEU A 172 3.71 5.34 -9.35
N LYS A 173 4.50 4.63 -10.18
CA LYS A 173 4.62 4.95 -11.60
C LYS A 173 3.28 4.84 -12.35
N ARG A 174 2.49 3.80 -12.08
CA ARG A 174 1.16 3.62 -12.68
C ARG A 174 0.18 4.71 -12.25
N ILE A 175 0.16 5.06 -10.96
CA ILE A 175 -0.69 6.15 -10.44
C ILE A 175 -0.29 7.50 -11.04
N LYS A 176 1.02 7.80 -11.12
CA LYS A 176 1.50 9.03 -11.77
C LYS A 176 1.10 9.09 -13.24
N GLY A 177 1.14 7.94 -13.93
CA GLY A 177 0.88 7.79 -15.35
C GLY A 177 -0.57 7.51 -15.75
N CYS A 178 -1.53 7.52 -14.82
CA CYS A 178 -2.95 7.25 -15.11
C CYS A 178 -3.57 8.23 -16.11
N ARG A 179 -2.96 9.41 -16.28
CA ARG A 179 -3.29 10.39 -17.31
C ARG A 179 -2.05 11.16 -17.74
N ARG A 180 -2.13 11.81 -18.91
CA ARG A 180 -1.00 12.57 -19.51
C ARG A 180 -0.44 13.65 -18.59
N THR A 181 -1.31 14.39 -17.91
CA THR A 181 -0.93 15.43 -16.95
C THR A 181 -1.64 15.19 -15.63
N ASN A 182 -0.98 14.49 -14.70
CA ASN A 182 -1.55 14.19 -13.39
C ASN A 182 -1.12 15.17 -12.31
N GLN A 183 -1.79 16.32 -12.22
CA GLN A 183 -1.47 17.36 -11.22
C GLN A 183 -1.78 16.90 -9.78
N LEU A 184 -2.81 16.07 -9.61
CA LEU A 184 -3.23 15.50 -8.34
C LEU A 184 -2.26 14.43 -7.79
N TYR A 185 -1.28 13.98 -8.59
CA TYR A 185 -0.25 13.05 -8.08
C TYR A 185 0.57 13.65 -6.93
N LYS A 186 0.84 14.95 -6.96
CA LYS A 186 1.55 15.63 -5.85
C LYS A 186 0.74 15.57 -4.56
N CYS A 187 -0.58 15.73 -4.68
CA CYS A 187 -1.53 15.59 -3.58
C CYS A 187 -1.54 14.18 -3.00
N PHE A 188 -1.60 13.18 -3.87
CA PHE A 188 -1.47 11.77 -3.48
C PHE A 188 -0.19 11.54 -2.67
N THR A 189 0.97 12.00 -3.16
CA THR A 189 2.24 11.81 -2.45
C THR A 189 2.32 12.54 -1.10
N ARG A 190 1.72 13.73 -1.00
CA ARG A 190 1.65 14.47 0.28
C ARG A 190 0.78 13.76 1.30
N CYS A 191 -0.35 13.19 0.86
CA CYS A 191 -1.19 12.36 1.72
C CYS A 191 -0.43 11.18 2.30
N LEU A 192 0.35 10.47 1.48
CA LEU A 192 1.17 9.36 1.93
C LEU A 192 2.17 9.81 3.00
N GLN A 193 2.86 10.92 2.74
CA GLN A 193 3.82 11.50 3.69
C GLN A 193 3.14 11.84 5.02
N TRP A 194 1.96 12.46 4.97
CA TRP A 194 1.20 12.76 6.18
C TRP A 194 0.76 11.49 6.91
N LEU A 195 0.20 10.49 6.23
CA LEU A 195 -0.20 9.22 6.84
C LEU A 195 0.98 8.51 7.52
N HIS A 196 2.16 8.57 6.92
CA HIS A 196 3.36 7.89 7.43
C HIS A 196 4.10 8.70 8.50
N ASN A 197 3.95 10.02 8.52
CA ASN A 197 4.60 10.92 9.48
C ASN A 197 3.67 11.34 10.64
N LYS A 198 2.45 10.82 10.71
CA LYS A 198 1.44 11.27 11.67
C LYS A 198 1.88 11.02 13.11
N THR A 199 2.32 12.08 13.79
CA THR A 199 2.17 12.22 15.25
C THR A 199 0.71 12.58 15.53
N GLU A 200 0.11 11.98 16.56
CA GLU A 200 -1.35 11.83 16.75
C GLU A 200 -2.20 13.12 16.71
N ASP A 201 -1.61 14.31 16.75
CA ASP A 201 -2.29 15.59 16.98
C ASP A 201 -2.59 16.47 15.73
N GLU A 202 -2.10 16.13 14.53
CA GLU A 202 -2.39 16.94 13.32
C GLU A 202 -3.59 16.39 12.52
N VAL A 203 -4.67 17.17 12.45
CA VAL A 203 -5.78 16.96 11.51
C VAL A 203 -5.36 17.50 10.15
N LEU A 204 -5.20 16.64 9.14
CA LEU A 204 -4.93 17.07 7.76
C LEU A 204 -6.17 17.75 7.20
N ASP A 205 -6.11 19.07 7.03
CA ASP A 205 -7.05 19.79 6.16
C ASP A 205 -6.63 19.55 4.70
N PHE A 206 -7.16 18.44 4.16
CA PHE A 206 -6.90 17.99 2.81
C PHE A 206 -7.35 19.01 1.75
N GLU A 207 -8.39 19.80 2.03
CA GLU A 207 -8.92 20.78 1.10
C GLU A 207 -8.05 22.05 1.02
N GLN A 208 -7.39 22.43 2.11
CA GLN A 208 -6.41 23.53 2.11
C GLN A 208 -5.10 23.16 1.40
N GLU A 209 -4.61 21.93 1.58
CA GLU A 209 -3.32 21.50 1.03
C GLU A 209 -3.41 21.01 -0.44
N CYS A 210 -4.60 20.60 -0.88
CA CYS A 210 -4.87 20.11 -2.22
C CYS A 210 -5.98 20.92 -2.87
N SER A 211 -5.58 22.03 -3.49
CA SER A 211 -6.51 22.97 -4.12
C SER A 211 -7.52 22.28 -5.02
N ILE A 212 -8.80 22.45 -4.68
CA ILE A 212 -9.93 21.95 -5.47
C ILE A 212 -9.93 22.51 -6.91
N LYS A 213 -9.25 23.65 -7.15
CA LYS A 213 -9.01 24.22 -8.49
C LYS A 213 -8.38 23.21 -9.45
N LEU A 214 -7.58 22.26 -8.96
CA LEU A 214 -6.95 21.21 -9.77
C LEU A 214 -7.94 20.17 -10.31
N LYS A 215 -9.15 20.10 -9.75
CA LYS A 215 -10.23 19.19 -10.13
C LYS A 215 -11.28 19.84 -11.03
N MET A 216 -11.22 21.16 -11.19
CA MET A 216 -12.26 21.96 -11.85
C MET A 216 -11.94 22.19 -13.33
N LEU A 217 -12.99 22.23 -14.16
CA LEU A 217 -12.92 22.63 -15.56
C LEU A 217 -13.38 24.08 -15.75
N PRO A 218 -12.77 24.82 -16.68
CA PRO A 218 -13.25 26.15 -17.05
C PRO A 218 -14.72 26.11 -17.53
N GLY A 219 -15.51 27.11 -17.12
CA GLY A 219 -16.90 27.28 -17.59
C GLY A 219 -17.95 26.45 -16.85
N LYS A 220 -17.57 25.59 -15.90
CA LYS A 220 -18.52 24.95 -14.97
C LYS A 220 -18.75 25.83 -13.74
N VAL A 221 -19.98 25.81 -13.21
CA VAL A 221 -20.33 26.48 -11.94
C VAL A 221 -20.16 25.48 -10.81
N TYR A 222 -19.41 25.88 -9.79
CA TYR A 222 -19.14 25.07 -8.61
C TYR A 222 -19.74 25.77 -7.40
N ILE A 223 -20.51 25.01 -6.60
CA ILE A 223 -21.15 25.51 -5.38
C ILE A 223 -20.37 24.92 -4.20
N GLY A 224 -19.80 25.78 -3.36
CA GLY A 224 -18.99 25.38 -2.23
C GLY A 224 -18.42 26.58 -1.47
N PRO A 225 -17.63 26.34 -0.41
CA PRO A 225 -16.90 27.40 0.29
C PRO A 225 -15.95 28.14 -0.67
N GLU A 226 -15.68 29.40 -0.35
CA GLU A 226 -14.78 30.24 -1.14
C GLU A 226 -13.38 29.62 -1.19
N ILE A 227 -12.85 29.46 -2.41
CA ILE A 227 -11.51 28.93 -2.61
C ILE A 227 -10.51 30.06 -2.40
N LYS A 228 -9.82 30.04 -1.26
CA LYS A 228 -8.74 30.98 -0.94
C LYS A 228 -7.56 30.91 -1.93
#